data_AF-E6UKQ1-F1
#
_entry.id   AF-E6UKQ1-F1
#
_cell.length_a   1.000
_cell.length_b   1.000
_cell.length_c   1.000
_cell.angle_alpha   90.00
_cell.angle_beta   90.00
_cell.angle_gamma   90.00
#
_symmetry.space_group_name_H-M   'P 1'
#
loop_
_entity.id
_entity.type
_entity.pdbx_description
1 polymer ?
#
loop_
_entity_poly.entity_id
_entity_poly.type
_entity_poly.pdbx_seq_one_letter_code
_entity_poly.pdbx_strand_id
1 'polypeptide(L)' 'MKTLLYGQAEYYYAISCQMTRRLEQQGIITADQRRRIDELDRKSIYEMYPSVDDLETETSGSENADDDNNADNDTAS' A
#
# COMPACT_ATOMS: atom_id res chain seq x y z
N MET A 1 12.47 2.70 18.48
CA MET A 1 12.74 2.81 17.03
C MET A 1 11.39 3.08 16.37
N LYS A 2 11.17 4.24 15.74
CA LYS A 2 9.90 4.48 15.01
C LYS A 2 9.96 3.67 13.71
N THR A 3 9.23 2.57 13.65
CA THR A 3 8.95 1.85 12.40
C THR A 3 8.11 2.77 11.55
N LEU A 4 8.71 3.38 10.53
CA LEU A 4 7.95 4.07 9.50
C LEU A 4 7.20 2.97 8.72
N LEU A 5 5.89 2.88 8.92
CA LEU A 5 5.04 2.01 8.12
C LEU A 5 5.02 2.63 6.73
N TYR A 6 5.75 2.04 5.79
CA TYR A 6 5.61 2.38 4.38
C TYR A 6 4.58 1.41 3.80
N GLY A 7 3.59 1.95 3.10
CA GLY A 7 2.74 1.18 2.22
C GLY A 7 3.59 0.58 1.11
N GLN A 8 3.11 -0.52 0.55
CA GLN A 8 3.86 -1.23 -0.48
C GLN A 8 4.03 -0.34 -1.72
N ALA A 9 3.03 0.48 -2.04
CA ALA A 9 3.10 1.44 -3.14
C ALA A 9 4.23 2.47 -2.93
N GLU A 10 4.33 3.09 -1.76
CA GLU A 10 5.37 4.07 -1.44
C GLU A 10 6.76 3.46 -1.53
N TYR A 11 6.92 2.22 -1.03
CA TYR A 11 8.18 1.50 -1.08
C TYR A 11 8.61 1.25 -2.53
N TYR A 12 7.73 0.68 -3.37
CA TYR A 12 8.07 0.38 -4.76
C TYR A 12 8.32 1.63 -5.58
N TYR A 13 7.52 2.69 -5.36
CA TYR A 13 7.71 3.96 -6.05
C TYR A 13 9.08 4.58 -5.69
N ALA A 14 9.47 4.58 -4.41
CA ALA A 14 10.76 5.09 -3.96
C ALA A 14 11.94 4.33 -4.60
N ILE A 15 11.85 3.00 -4.70
CA ILE A 15 12.88 2.18 -5.36
C ILE A 15 12.95 2.52 -6.85
N SER A 16 11.81 2.66 -7.53
CA SER A 16 11.84 3.02 -8.95
C SER A 16 12.49 4.38 -9.19
N CYS A 17 12.14 5.41 -8.40
CA CYS A 17 12.79 6.73 -8.50
C CYS A 17 14.32 6.63 -8.30
N GLN A 18 14.78 5.78 -7.38
CA GLN A 18 16.22 5.58 -7.16
C GLN A 18 16.90 4.92 -8.37
N MET A 19 16.28 3.89 -8.95
CA MET A 19 16.82 3.17 -10.10
C MET A 19 16.87 4.07 -11.34
N THR A 20 15.77 4.75 -11.67
CA THR A 20 15.67 5.62 -12.85
C THR A 20 16.63 6.81 -12.76
N ARG A 21 16.83 7.38 -11.58
CA ARG A 21 17.87 8.41 -11.36
C ARG A 21 19.28 7.90 -11.63
N ARG A 22 19.60 6.66 -11.23
CA ARG A 22 20.92 6.07 -11.55
C ARG A 22 21.10 5.85 -13.05
N LEU A 23 20.06 5.39 -13.74
CA LEU A 23 20.10 5.20 -15.20
C LEU A 23 20.29 6.53 -15.94
N GLU A 24 19.64 7.61 -15.49
CA GLU A 24 19.84 8.95 -16.02
C GLU A 24 21.28 9.44 -15.79
N GLN A 25 21.81 9.28 -14.57
CA GLN A 25 23.19 9.67 -14.23
C GLN A 25 24.24 8.91 -15.07
N GLN A 26 23.93 7.68 -15.47
CA GLN A 26 24.75 6.86 -16.35
C GLN A 26 24.58 7.20 -17.83
N GLY A 27 23.66 8.11 -18.18
CA GLY A 27 23.36 8.48 -19.56
C GLY A 27 22.61 7.39 -20.35
N ILE A 28 22.06 6.37 -19.67
CA ILE A 28 21.31 5.28 -20.30
C ILE A 28 19.93 5.77 -20.73
N ILE A 29 19.33 6.66 -19.93
CA ILE A 29 18.07 7.33 -20.26
C ILE A 29 18.22 8.84 -20.15
N THR A 30 17.39 9.58 -20.88
CA THR A 30 17.30 11.04 -20.79
C THR A 30 16.42 11.49 -19.62
N ALA A 31 16.54 12.77 -19.23
CA ALA A 31 15.66 13.38 -18.24
C ALA A 31 14.17 13.30 -18.64
N ASP A 32 13.86 13.45 -19.94
CA ASP A 32 12.49 13.32 -20.45
C ASP A 32 11.98 11.87 -20.37
N GLN A 33 12.83 10.89 -20.64
CA GLN A 33 12.48 9.47 -20.46
C GLN A 33 12.25 9.16 -18.98
N ARG A 34 13.09 9.67 -18.09
CA ARG A 34 12.92 9.54 -16.63
C ARG A 34 11.57 10.10 -16.18
N ARG A 35 11.18 11.30 -16.65
CA ARG A 35 9.87 11.91 -16.34
C ARG A 35 8.70 11.02 -16.78
N ARG A 36 8.76 10.47 -18.00
CA ARG A 36 7.71 9.57 -18.51
C ARG A 36 7.62 8.26 -17.73
N ILE A 37 8.75 7.69 -17.32
CA ILE A 37 8.78 6.49 -16.48
C ILE A 37 8.16 6.82 -15.11
N ASP A 38 8.53 7.94 -14.50
CA ASP A 38 7.99 8.39 -13.21
C ASP A 38 6.46 8.54 -13.23
N GLU A 39 5.90 9.12 -14.30
CA GLU A 39 4.45 9.23 -14.49
C GLU A 39 3.76 7.86 -14.61
N LEU A 40 4.36 6.92 -15.37
CA LEU A 40 3.83 5.57 -15.55
C LEU A 40 3.92 4.74 -14.26
N ASP A 41 5.04 4.82 -13.56
CA ASP A 41 5.28 4.08 -12.34
C ASP A 41 4.36 4.59 -11.23
N ARG A 42 4.22 5.91 -11.07
CA ARG A 42 3.29 6.48 -10.09
C ARG A 42 1.87 5.99 -10.32
N LYS A 43 1.42 5.93 -11.57
CA LYS A 43 0.07 5.42 -11.87
C LYS A 43 -0.04 3.93 -11.57
N SER A 44 0.83 3.13 -12.17
CA SER A 44 0.73 1.66 -12.13
C SER A 44 1.00 1.07 -10.75
N ILE A 45 1.96 1.61 -9.99
CA ILE A 45 2.31 1.12 -8.66
C ILE A 45 1.17 1.38 -7.67
N TYR A 46 0.61 2.60 -7.66
CA TYR A 46 -0.51 2.95 -6.78
C TYR A 46 -1.84 2.28 -7.18
N GLU A 47 -1.97 1.81 -8.42
CA GLU A 47 -3.10 0.95 -8.84
C GLU A 47 -2.95 -0.51 -8.37
N MET A 48 -1.71 -1.01 -8.20
CA MET A 48 -1.44 -2.43 -7.94
C MET A 48 -1.15 -2.77 -6.48
N TYR A 49 -0.66 -1.81 -5.70
CA TYR A 49 -0.16 -2.06 -4.35
C TYR A 49 -0.86 -1.16 -3.34
N PRO A 50 -1.13 -1.65 -2.11
CA PRO A 50 -1.72 -0.83 -1.06
C PRO A 50 -0.75 0.27 -0.66
N SER A 51 -1.27 1.48 -0.59
CA SER A 51 -0.61 2.65 -0.01
C SER A 51 -0.73 2.64 1.52
N VAL A 52 -0.02 3.55 2.19
CA VAL A 52 -0.22 3.78 3.64
C VAL A 52 -1.68 4.14 3.93
N ASP A 53 -2.27 5.00 3.10
CA ASP A 53 -3.63 5.49 3.28
C ASP A 53 -4.65 4.35 3.22
N ASP A 54 -4.45 3.37 2.33
CA ASP A 54 -5.31 2.20 2.22
C ASP A 54 -5.26 1.33 3.50
N LEU A 55 -4.05 1.13 4.05
CA LEU A 55 -3.85 0.31 5.25
C LEU A 55 -4.48 0.94 6.51
N GLU A 56 -4.46 2.27 6.63
CA GLU A 56 -5.10 2.97 7.75
C GLU A 56 -6.64 2.81 7.74
N THR A 57 -7.25 2.71 6.55
CA THR A 57 -8.69 2.50 6.42
C THR A 57 -9.14 1.07 6.75
N GLU A 58 -8.36 0.05 6.38
CA GLU A 58 -8.68 -1.36 6.70
C GLU A 58 -8.58 -1.65 8.21
N THR A 59 -7.60 -1.05 8.88
CA THR A 59 -7.37 -1.27 10.32
C THR A 59 -8.47 -0.66 11.20
N SER A 60 -9.18 0.35 10.70
CA SER A 60 -10.22 1.07 11.45
C SER A 60 -11.62 0.43 11.36
N GLY A 61 -11.77 -0.69 10.62
CA GLY A 61 -13.06 -1.37 10.39
C GLY A 61 -13.26 -2.68 11.16
N SER A 62 -12.31 -3.08 12.02
CA SER A 62 -12.28 -4.40 12.68
C SER A 62 -12.44 -4.32 14.20
N GLU A 63 -13.42 -3.56 14.70
CA GLU A 63 -13.86 -3.68 16.09
C GLU A 63 -15.40 -3.77 16.13
N ASN A 64 -15.87 -4.81 16.82
CA ASN A 64 -17.25 -5.15 17.21
C ASN A 64 -17.99 -6.16 16.31
N ALA A 65 -17.66 -7.44 16.53
CA ALA A 65 -18.63 -8.53 16.38
C ALA A 65 -18.45 -9.55 17.52
N ASP A 66 -18.41 -9.06 18.76
CA ASP A 66 -18.75 -9.87 19.92
C ASP A 66 -20.20 -9.52 20.27
N ASP A 67 -21.15 -10.31 19.78
CA ASP A 67 -22.49 -10.35 20.39
C ASP A 67 -22.84 -11.82 20.63
N ASP A 68 -22.46 -12.24 21.84
CA ASP A 68 -22.92 -13.45 22.51
C ASP A 68 -24.45 -13.54 22.43
N ASN A 69 -24.99 -14.56 21.77
CA ASN A 69 -26.33 -15.02 22.08
C ASN A 69 -26.36 -16.54 22.19
N ASN A 70 -25.99 -16.99 23.40
CA ASN A 70 -26.34 -18.27 23.97
C ASN A 70 -27.86 -18.36 24.12
N ALA A 71 -28.54 -18.97 23.16
CA ALA A 71 -29.94 -19.35 23.31
C ALA A 71 -30.01 -20.74 23.94
N ASP A 72 -29.98 -20.77 25.27
CA ASP A 72 -30.53 -21.88 26.06
C ASP A 72 -32.01 -22.05 25.67
N ASN A 73 -32.36 -23.18 25.08
CA ASN A 73 -33.76 -23.61 24.99
C ASN A 73 -33.89 -25.04 25.49
N ASP A 74 -33.69 -25.19 26.80
CA ASP A 74 -34.36 -26.22 27.58
C ASP A 74 -35.81 -25.77 27.81
N THR A 75 -36.76 -26.43 27.16
CA THR A 75 -38.06 -26.65 27.81
C THR A 75 -38.58 -28.02 27.44
N ALA A 76 -38.65 -28.84 28.49
CA ALA A 76 -39.14 -30.20 28.51
C ALA A 76 -40.67 -30.28 28.49
N SER A 77 -41.13 -31.48 28.12
CA SER A 77 -42.47 -32.11 28.26
C SER A 77 -43.41 -32.04 27.07
#